data_AF-A0A3D3B578-F1
#
_entry.id   AF-A0A3D3B578-F1
#
_cell.length_a   1.000
_cell.length_b   1.000
_cell.length_c   1.000
_cell.angle_alpha   90.00
_cell.angle_beta   90.00
_cell.angle_gamma   90.00
#
_symmetry.space_group_name_H-M   'P 1'
#
loop_
_entity.id
_entity.type
_entity.pdbx_description
1 polymer ?
#
loop_
_entity_poly.entity_id
_entity_poly.type
_entity_poly.pdbx_seq_one_letter_code
_entity_poly.pdbx_strand_id
1 'polypeptide(L)' 'LRIDHLLLSPQAADRLVACEIDPAPRGWEKPSDHVPIFIELAV' A
#
# COMPACT_ATOMS: atom_id res chain seq x y z
N LEU A 1 -8.47 2.42 -12.53
CA LEU A 1 -7.05 2.72 -12.84
C LEU A 1 -6.30 2.74 -11.51
N ARG A 2 -5.15 2.06 -11.39
CA ARG A 2 -4.34 2.08 -10.15
C ARG A 2 -3.28 3.17 -10.29
N ILE A 3 -3.32 4.18 -9.42
CA ILE A 3 -2.45 5.37 -9.52
C ILE A 3 -1.56 5.58 -8.29
N ASP A 4 -1.85 4.92 -7.17
CA ASP A 4 -1.02 4.93 -5.97
C ASP A 4 0.03 3.81 -6.04
N HIS A 5 1.31 4.18 -5.83
CA HIS A 5 2.44 3.27 -5.96
C HIS A 5 3.46 3.50 -4.83
N LEU A 6 4.07 2.42 -4.34
CA LEU A 6 5.21 2.44 -3.43
C LEU A 6 6.45 2.01 -4.23
N LEU A 7 7.34 2.96 -4.51
CA LEU A 7 8.60 2.71 -5.22
C LEU A 7 9.71 2.47 -4.20
N LEU A 8 10.46 1.38 -4.38
CA LEU A 8 11.48 0.92 -3.43
C LEU A 8 12.87 1.06 -4.04
N SER A 9 13.86 1.39 -3.20
CA SER A 9 15.26 1.16 -3.56
C SER A 9 15.55 -0.34 -3.63
N PRO A 10 16.63 -0.78 -4.30
CA PRO A 10 16.99 -2.19 -4.35
C PRO A 10 17.07 -2.86 -2.97
N GLN A 11 17.68 -2.18 -1.98
CA GLN A 11 17.84 -2.72 -0.63
C GLN A 11 16.51 -2.90 0.11
N ALA A 12 15.51 -2.06 -0.17
CA ALA A 12 14.17 -2.19 0.42
C ALA A 12 13.36 -3.25 -0.33
N ALA A 13 13.55 -3.38 -1.65
CA ALA A 13 12.92 -4.42 -2.46
C ALA A 13 13.38 -5.82 -2.05
N ASP A 14 14.66 -6.00 -1.74
CA ASP A 14 15.22 -7.26 -1.22
C ASP A 14 14.57 -7.70 0.10
N ARG A 15 13.99 -6.76 0.85
CA ARG A 15 13.34 -6.98 2.14
C ARG A 15 11.81 -7.07 2.03
N LEU A 16 11.23 -6.95 0.84
CA LEU A 16 9.78 -6.94 0.66
C LEU A 16 9.18 -8.31 1.01
N VAL A 17 8.28 -8.31 1.99
CA VAL A 17 7.55 -9.51 2.45
C VAL A 17 6.15 -9.53 1.83
N ALA A 18 5.43 -8.42 1.93
CA ALA A 18 4.06 -8.30 1.44
C ALA A 18 3.79 -6.90 0.87
N CYS A 19 2.82 -6.82 -0.05
CA CYS A 19 2.31 -5.58 -0.61
C CYS A 19 0.79 -5.70 -0.73
N GLU A 20 0.07 -4.85 -0.01
CA GLU A 20 -1.37 -4.98 0.18
C GLU A 20 -2.09 -3.65 -0.05
N ILE A 21 -3.38 -3.78 -0.34
CA ILE A 21 -4.32 -2.68 -0.51
C ILE A 21 -5.46 -2.94 0.48
N ASP A 22 -5.79 -1.96 1.32
CA ASP A 22 -6.93 -2.05 2.22
C ASP A 22 -8.12 -1.26 1.65
N PRO A 23 -9.15 -1.95 1.10
CA PRO A 23 -10.33 -1.28 0.57
C PRO A 23 -11.33 -0.87 1.67
N ALA A 24 -11.19 -1.34 2.92
CA ALA A 24 -12.20 -1.14 3.95
C ALA A 24 -12.46 0.35 4.28
N PRO A 25 -11.44 1.23 4.36
CA PRO A 25 -11.65 2.67 4.60
C PRO A 25 -12.48 3.37 3.53
N ARG A 26 -12.55 2.84 2.30
CA ARG A 26 -13.38 3.41 1.22
C ARG A 26 -14.87 3.30 1.50
N GLY A 27 -15.28 2.37 2.37
CA GLY A 27 -16.67 2.13 2.75
C GLY A 27 -17.14 2.90 3.99
N TRP A 28 -16.28 3.69 4.63
CA TRP A 28 -16.65 4.47 5.82
C TRP A 28 -17.50 5.70 5.46
N GLU A 29 -18.09 6.34 6.47
CA GLU A 29 -18.81 7.60 6.27
C GLU A 29 -17.83 8.73 5.89
N LYS A 30 -18.08 9.40 4.76
CA LYS A 30 -17.21 10.42 4.15
C LYS A 30 -15.78 9.92 3.90
N PRO A 31 -15.60 8.91 3.05
CA PRO A 31 -14.29 8.31 2.79
C PRO A 31 -13.44 9.22 1.88
N SER A 32 -12.13 9.01 1.90
CA SER A 32 -11.25 9.47 0.80
C SER A 32 -11.65 8.78 -0.51
N ASP A 33 -11.30 9.40 -1.63
CA ASP A 33 -11.38 8.82 -2.96
C ASP A 33 -10.30 7.74 -3.22
N HIS A 34 -9.20 7.77 -2.44
CA HIS A 34 -8.15 6.75 -2.45
C HIS A 34 -8.34 5.69 -1.37
N VAL A 35 -7.61 4.58 -1.53
CA VAL A 35 -7.49 3.50 -0.54
C VAL A 35 -6.07 3.42 -0.02
N PRO A 36 -5.83 3.10 1.25
CA PRO A 36 -4.49 2.85 1.74
C PRO A 36 -3.81 1.69 0.99
N ILE A 37 -2.54 1.88 0.69
CA ILE A 37 -1.64 0.82 0.23
C ILE A 37 -0.43 0.79 1.17
N PHE A 38 0.05 -0.41 1.48
CA PHE A 38 1.19 -0.58 2.38
C PHE A 38 2.00 -1.80 1.99
N ILE A 39 3.22 -1.85 2.50
CA ILE A 39 4.13 -2.98 2.35
C ILE A 39 4.63 -3.42 3.72
N GLU A 40 4.92 -4.70 3.84
CA GLU A 40 5.68 -5.26 4.96
C GLU A 40 7.13 -5.48 4.52
N LEU A 41 8.09 -5.05 5.34
CA LEU A 41 9.51 -5.27 5.12
C LEU A 41 10.09 -6.13 6.24
N ALA A 42 10.87 -7.16 5.88
CA ALA A 42 11.61 -7.97 6.84
C ALA A 42 12.63 -7.09 7.58
N VAL A 43 12.81 -7.30 8.90
CA VAL A 43 13.76 -6.55 9.75
C VAL A 43 15.17 -7.09 9.66
#